data_AF-A0A820LXZ9-F1
#
_entry.id   AF-A0A820LXZ9-F1
#
_cell.length_a   1.000
_cell.length_b   1.000
_cell.length_c   1.000
_cell.angle_alpha   90.00
_cell.angle_beta   90.00
_cell.angle_gamma   90.00
#
_symmetry.space_group_name_H-M   'P 1'
#
loop_
_entity.id
_entity.type
_entity.pdbx_description
1 polymer ?
#
loop_
_entity_poly.entity_id
_entity_poly.type
_entity_poly.pdbx_seq_one_letter_code
_entity_poly.pdbx_strand_id
1 'polypeptide(L)'
;ARYRSDKQINNRRTEILINKQLIDKYWREIQVGDIIRIHNNDFIPADMILISSSEPNGLCLIETTDLDGESNLKHRQTLKETVYLQDNLTELSNFNAEIECEQPNNNLLRFEGNLIWNTQTNALGNDNIL
;
A
#
# COMPACT_ATOMS: atom_id res chain seq x y z
N ALA A 1 19.93 -22.45 2.11
CA ALA A 1 20.07 -20.97 2.12
C ALA A 1 18.73 -20.29 1.85
N ARG A 2 18.10 -20.52 0.68
CA ARG A 2 16.78 -19.94 0.31
C ARG A 2 15.69 -20.10 1.37
N TYR A 3 15.41 -21.32 1.84
CA TYR A 3 14.41 -21.56 2.90
C TYR A 3 14.61 -20.72 4.19
N ARG A 4 15.86 -20.45 4.60
CA ARG A 4 16.13 -19.61 5.77
C ARG A 4 15.86 -18.13 5.48
N SER A 5 16.18 -17.67 4.27
CA SER A 5 15.88 -16.32 3.79
C SER A 5 14.38 -16.10 3.68
N ASP A 6 13.66 -17.03 3.04
CA ASP A 6 12.20 -16.96 2.89
C ASP A 6 11.53 -16.92 4.27
N LYS A 7 12.00 -17.76 5.20
CA LYS A 7 11.51 -17.76 6.59
C LYS A 7 11.81 -16.44 7.29
N GLN A 8 12.94 -15.78 7.04
CA GLN A 8 13.25 -14.48 7.65
C GLN A 8 12.31 -13.39 7.11
N ILE A 9 12.11 -13.32 5.79
CA ILE A 9 11.21 -12.35 5.15
C ILE A 9 9.78 -12.54 5.66
N ASN A 10 9.28 -13.78 5.66
CA ASN A 10 7.92 -14.10 6.10
C ASN A 10 7.67 -13.90 7.61
N ASN A 11 8.74 -13.70 8.41
CA ASN A 11 8.66 -13.38 9.84
C ASN A 11 8.89 -11.88 10.12
N ARG A 12 9.06 -11.04 9.10
CA ARG A 12 8.99 -9.59 9.27
C ARG A 12 7.60 -9.20 9.77
N ARG A 13 7.54 -8.09 10.49
CA ARG A 13 6.30 -7.55 11.07
C ARG A 13 5.91 -6.26 10.36
N THR A 14 4.62 -5.99 10.38
CA THR A 14 4.05 -4.71 9.97
C THR A 14 2.80 -4.44 10.81
N GLU A 15 2.40 -3.17 10.90
CA GLU A 15 1.20 -2.75 11.60
C GLU A 15 0.01 -2.79 10.65
N ILE A 16 -1.04 -3.51 11.04
CA ILE A 16 -2.30 -3.53 10.30
C ILE A 16 -3.43 -2.91 11.12
N LEU A 17 -4.37 -2.26 10.46
CA LEU A 17 -5.53 -1.65 11.10
C LEU A 17 -6.65 -2.68 11.30
N ILE A 18 -7.00 -2.95 12.55
CA ILE A 18 -8.13 -3.79 12.93
C ILE A 18 -8.93 -3.07 14.02
N ASN A 19 -10.24 -2.90 13.82
CA ASN A 19 -11.15 -2.32 14.82
C ASN A 19 -10.63 -0.99 15.42
N LYS A 20 -10.15 -0.06 14.56
CA LYS A 20 -9.60 1.25 14.96
C LYS A 20 -8.29 1.21 15.75
N GLN A 21 -7.62 0.07 15.77
CA GLN A 21 -6.33 -0.12 16.43
C GLN A 21 -5.32 -0.71 15.46
N LEU A 22 -4.06 -0.32 15.64
CA LEU A 22 -2.96 -0.93 14.92
C LEU A 22 -2.43 -2.12 15.70
N ILE A 23 -2.23 -3.22 14.98
CA ILE A 23 -1.79 -4.48 15.55
C ILE A 23 -0.64 -5.00 14.70
N ASP A 24 0.43 -5.39 15.37
CA ASP A 24 1.55 -6.09 14.73
C ASP A 24 1.10 -7.44 14.19
N LYS A 25 1.31 -7.68 12.89
CA LYS A 25 1.19 -8.99 12.26
C LYS A 25 2.45 -9.38 11.52
N TYR A 26 2.65 -10.69 11.36
CA TYR A 26 3.69 -11.20 10.49
C TYR A 26 3.29 -11.03 9.02
N TRP A 27 4.27 -10.82 8.14
CA TRP A 27 4.02 -10.66 6.70
C TRP A 27 3.23 -11.82 6.10
N ARG A 28 3.48 -13.06 6.55
CA ARG A 28 2.72 -14.24 6.10
C ARG A 28 1.24 -14.24 6.48
N GLU A 29 0.80 -13.33 7.35
CA GLU A 29 -0.57 -13.25 7.88
C GLU A 29 -1.36 -12.10 7.25
N ILE A 30 -0.74 -11.31 6.38
CA ILE A 30 -1.38 -10.23 5.61
C ILE A 30 -2.32 -10.85 4.57
N GLN A 31 -3.49 -10.24 4.39
CA GLN A 31 -4.49 -10.64 3.41
C GLN A 31 -4.83 -9.47 2.48
N VAL A 32 -5.35 -9.77 1.29
CA VAL A 32 -5.88 -8.75 0.38
C VAL A 32 -7.01 -7.98 1.08
N GLY A 33 -6.94 -6.65 1.04
CA GLY A 33 -7.87 -5.75 1.71
C GLY A 33 -7.46 -5.31 3.11
N ASP A 34 -6.37 -5.84 3.67
CA ASP A 34 -5.80 -5.31 4.92
C ASP A 34 -5.28 -3.87 4.68
N ILE A 35 -5.64 -2.95 5.58
CA ILE A 35 -5.03 -1.61 5.63
C ILE A 35 -3.77 -1.70 6.49
N ILE A 36 -2.63 -1.38 5.87
CA ILE A 36 -1.30 -1.50 6.48
C ILE A 36 -0.71 -0.10 6.70
N ARG A 37 -0.14 0.15 7.87
CA ARG A 37 0.67 1.34 8.13
C ARG A 37 2.13 1.01 7.85
N ILE A 38 2.74 1.83 6.99
CA ILE A 38 4.15 1.72 6.60
C ILE A 38 4.86 2.97 7.11
N HIS A 39 5.97 2.79 7.83
CA HIS A 39 6.80 3.90 8.30
C HIS A 39 7.90 4.21 7.29
N ASN A 40 8.52 5.38 7.43
CA ASN A 40 9.66 5.74 6.61
C ASN A 40 10.80 4.72 6.77
N ASN A 41 11.38 4.29 5.64
CA ASN A 41 12.40 3.24 5.52
C ASN A 41 11.93 1.81 5.84
N ASP A 42 10.62 1.58 6.00
CA ASP A 42 10.10 0.21 6.06
C ASP A 42 10.08 -0.43 4.67
N PHE A 43 10.27 -1.74 4.65
CA PHE A 43 10.03 -2.52 3.44
C PHE A 43 8.53 -2.69 3.20
N ILE A 44 8.12 -2.61 1.94
CA ILE A 44 6.76 -2.86 1.49
C ILE A 44 6.49 -4.38 1.47
N PRO A 45 5.44 -4.88 2.15
CA PRO A 45 5.21 -6.32 2.32
C PRO A 45 4.52 -7.02 1.13
N ALA A 46 3.85 -6.26 0.25
CA ALA A 46 3.07 -6.74 -0.88
C ALA A 46 2.87 -5.58 -1.88
N ASP A 47 2.28 -5.83 -3.05
CA ASP A 47 1.81 -4.75 -3.92
C ASP A 47 0.67 -3.99 -3.21
N MET A 48 0.81 -2.68 -3.00
CA MET A 48 -0.14 -1.90 -2.20
C MET A 48 -0.69 -0.71 -2.96
N ILE A 49 -1.94 -0.34 -2.67
CA ILE A 49 -2.50 0.94 -3.11
C ILE A 49 -2.34 1.98 -2.01
N LEU A 50 -1.73 3.11 -2.36
CA LEU A 50 -1.49 4.23 -1.46
C LEU A 50 -2.79 4.98 -1.17
N ILE A 51 -3.41 4.71 -0.02
CA ILE A 51 -4.68 5.32 0.40
C ILE A 51 -4.45 6.73 0.98
N SER A 52 -3.49 6.89 1.88
CA SER A 52 -3.16 8.19 2.48
C SER A 52 -1.69 8.28 2.88
N SER A 53 -1.17 9.49 3.05
CA SER A 53 0.21 9.76 3.45
C SER A 53 0.25 10.94 4.43
N SER A 54 1.25 10.97 5.31
CA SER A 54 1.51 12.09 6.23
C SER A 54 2.06 13.33 5.52
N GLU A 55 2.58 13.18 4.29
CA GLU A 55 3.12 14.30 3.53
C GLU A 55 2.01 15.17 2.91
N PRO A 56 2.29 16.47 2.66
CA PRO A 56 1.36 17.36 1.98
C PRO A 56 0.88 16.79 0.65
N ASN A 57 -0.41 16.97 0.36
CA ASN A 57 -1.06 16.51 -0.87
C ASN A 57 -0.98 14.99 -1.13
N GLY A 58 -0.72 14.19 -0.08
CA GLY A 58 -0.72 12.73 -0.19
C GLY A 58 0.49 12.16 -0.93
N LEU A 59 1.61 12.88 -0.96
CA LEU A 59 2.83 12.43 -1.63
C LEU A 59 3.51 11.29 -0.85
N CYS A 60 4.10 10.34 -1.55
CA CYS A 60 4.99 9.32 -0.99
C CYS A 60 6.16 9.14 -1.95
N LEU A 61 7.35 8.86 -1.42
CA LEU A 61 8.53 8.57 -2.21
C LEU A 61 8.94 7.13 -1.92
N ILE A 62 9.10 6.34 -2.98
CA ILE A 62 9.55 4.95 -2.86
C ILE A 62 10.88 4.76 -3.58
N GLU A 63 11.74 3.92 -3.03
CA GLU A 63 12.94 3.45 -3.68
C GLU A 63 12.67 2.05 -4.25
N THR A 64 12.98 1.86 -5.54
CA THR A 64 12.77 0.58 -6.25
C THR A 64 14.08 -0.09 -6.64
N THR A 65 15.22 0.33 -6.08
CA THR A 65 16.55 -0.20 -6.40
C THR A 65 16.62 -1.74 -6.32
N ASP A 66 15.95 -2.35 -5.33
CA ASP A 66 15.90 -3.81 -5.16
C ASP A 66 15.06 -4.53 -6.25
N LEU A 67 14.21 -3.80 -6.99
CA LEU A 67 13.28 -4.31 -8.01
C LEU A 67 13.80 -4.08 -9.44
N ASP A 68 14.19 -2.85 -9.78
CA ASP A 68 14.58 -2.44 -11.13
C ASP A 68 16.05 -2.00 -11.24
N GLY A 69 16.76 -1.87 -10.11
CA GLY A 69 18.16 -1.41 -10.07
C GLY A 69 18.32 0.10 -10.23
N GLU A 70 17.22 0.87 -10.27
CA GLU A 70 17.26 2.32 -10.37
C GLU A 70 17.32 2.98 -8.99
N SER A 71 18.35 3.80 -8.76
CA SER A 71 18.55 4.50 -7.48
C SER A 71 17.69 5.77 -7.30
N ASN A 72 16.82 6.07 -8.26
CA ASN A 72 16.00 7.28 -8.23
C ASN A 72 14.71 7.00 -7.46
N LEU A 73 14.37 7.91 -6.54
CA LEU A 73 13.09 7.86 -5.85
C LEU A 73 11.95 8.07 -6.85
N LYS A 74 10.95 7.19 -6.78
CA LYS A 74 9.71 7.30 -7.55
C LYS A 74 8.68 8.04 -6.71
N HIS A 75 8.05 9.04 -7.32
CA HIS A 75 6.93 9.73 -6.70
C HIS A 75 5.67 8.88 -6.83
N ARG A 76 4.94 8.78 -5.72
CA ARG A 76 3.63 8.16 -5.61
C ARG A 76 2.67 9.14 -4.94
N GLN A 77 1.42 9.12 -5.32
CA GLN A 77 0.43 10.07 -4.83
C GLN A 77 -0.89 9.36 -4.53
N THR A 78 -1.51 9.73 -3.41
CA THR A 78 -2.85 9.25 -3.05
C THR A 78 -3.91 9.85 -3.98
N LEU A 79 -5.09 9.25 -3.99
CA LEU A 79 -6.27 9.92 -4.54
C LEU A 79 -6.62 11.17 -3.72
N LYS A 80 -7.24 12.16 -4.35
CA LYS A 80 -7.69 13.39 -3.66
C LYS A 80 -8.80 13.08 -2.67
N GLU A 81 -9.57 12.06 -2.99
CA GLU A 81 -10.72 11.58 -2.23
C GLU A 81 -10.30 10.95 -0.91
N THR A 82 -9.08 10.41 -0.81
CA THR A 82 -8.59 9.68 0.37
C THR A 82 -7.48 10.41 1.14
N VAL A 83 -6.95 11.51 0.59
CA VAL A 83 -5.84 12.27 1.19
C VAL A 83 -6.13 12.75 2.62
N TYR A 84 -7.40 12.98 2.95
CA TYR A 84 -7.81 13.51 4.25
C TYR A 84 -7.78 12.45 5.37
N LEU A 85 -7.73 11.16 5.03
CA LEU A 85 -7.81 10.06 6.01
C LEU A 85 -6.61 10.06 6.96
N GLN A 86 -5.40 10.27 6.44
CA GLN A 86 -4.12 10.37 7.16
C GLN A 86 -4.04 9.37 8.32
N ASP A 87 -3.75 9.85 9.53
CA ASP A 87 -3.61 9.04 10.74
C ASP A 87 -4.92 8.88 11.54
N ASN A 88 -6.05 9.26 10.95
CA ASN A 88 -7.35 9.08 11.59
C ASN A 88 -7.82 7.62 11.48
N LEU A 89 -7.40 6.81 12.46
CA LEU A 89 -7.74 5.38 12.54
C LEU A 89 -9.24 5.11 12.55
N THR A 90 -10.04 6.06 13.03
CA THR A 90 -11.51 5.91 13.05
C THR A 90 -12.08 6.04 11.64
N GLU A 91 -11.68 7.07 10.90
CA GLU A 91 -12.11 7.25 9.51
C GLU A 91 -11.58 6.14 8.61
N LEU A 92 -10.31 5.75 8.77
CA LEU A 92 -9.73 4.61 8.05
C LEU A 92 -10.47 3.29 8.34
N SER A 93 -10.91 3.06 9.58
CA SER A 93 -11.68 1.84 9.89
C SER A 93 -13.11 1.87 9.34
N ASN A 94 -13.65 3.06 9.09
CA ASN A 94 -14.95 3.23 8.45
C ASN A 94 -14.83 3.32 6.92
N PHE A 95 -13.62 3.39 6.39
CA PHE A 95 -13.34 3.46 4.96
C PHE A 95 -13.65 2.12 4.30
N ASN A 96 -14.82 2.04 3.69
CA ASN A 96 -15.30 0.85 3.00
C ASN A 96 -15.38 1.12 1.49
N ALA A 97 -14.30 0.79 0.79
CA ALA A 97 -14.14 0.97 -0.65
C ALA A 97 -13.86 -0.38 -1.33
N GLU A 98 -14.19 -0.47 -2.61
CA GLU A 98 -13.88 -1.61 -3.46
C GLU A 98 -12.80 -1.20 -4.48
N ILE A 99 -11.87 -2.11 -4.76
CA ILE A 99 -10.84 -1.90 -5.78
C ILE A 99 -11.01 -2.97 -6.85
N GLU A 100 -11.28 -2.52 -8.07
CA GLU A 100 -11.26 -3.37 -9.27
C GLU A 100 -9.98 -3.09 -10.03
N CYS A 101 -9.17 -4.10 -10.31
CA CYS A 101 -7.92 -3.93 -11.05
C CYS A 101 -7.67 -5.08 -12.03
N GLU A 102 -6.64 -4.92 -12.85
CA GLU A 102 -6.19 -5.97 -13.76
C GLU A 102 -5.78 -7.26 -13.02
N GLN A 103 -5.77 -8.37 -13.75
CA GLN A 103 -5.27 -9.64 -13.22
C GLN A 103 -3.76 -9.57 -12.95
N PRO A 104 -3.24 -10.31 -11.94
CA PRO A 104 -1.82 -10.36 -11.64
C PRO A 104 -1.00 -10.71 -12.88
N ASN A 105 -0.01 -9.89 -13.18
CA ASN A 105 0.88 -10.06 -14.31
C ASN A 105 2.27 -9.52 -13.99
N ASN A 106 3.23 -9.77 -14.88
CA ASN A 106 4.65 -9.44 -14.63
C ASN A 106 5.05 -8.04 -15.13
N ASN A 107 4.12 -7.18 -15.52
CA ASN A 107 4.42 -5.84 -16.02
C ASN A 107 4.55 -4.85 -14.86
N LEU A 108 5.78 -4.62 -14.41
CA LEU A 108 6.08 -3.69 -13.32
C LEU A 108 5.89 -2.21 -13.69
N LEU A 109 5.66 -1.90 -14.97
CA LEU A 109 5.54 -0.53 -15.49
C LEU A 109 4.09 -0.11 -15.73
N ARG A 110 3.11 -0.98 -15.51
CA ARG A 110 1.70 -0.68 -15.74
C ARG A 110 0.86 -1.29 -14.63
N PHE A 111 0.09 -0.43 -14.02
CA PHE A 111 -1.03 -0.75 -13.16
C PHE A 111 -2.27 -0.02 -13.66
N GLU A 112 -3.37 -0.74 -13.82
CA GLU A 112 -4.68 -0.18 -14.11
C GLU A 112 -5.74 -0.72 -13.14
N GLY A 113 -6.45 0.20 -12.50
CA GLY A 113 -7.57 -0.14 -11.63
C GLY A 113 -8.48 1.04 -11.35
N ASN A 114 -9.50 0.79 -10.54
CA ASN A 114 -10.48 1.76 -10.10
C ASN A 114 -10.76 1.57 -8.62
N LEU A 115 -10.77 2.67 -7.86
CA LEU A 115 -11.29 2.74 -6.50
C LEU A 115 -12.75 3.19 -6.55
N ILE A 116 -13.64 2.32 -6.09
CA ILE A 116 -15.08 2.54 -6.03
C ILE A 116 -15.45 2.84 -4.57
N TRP A 117 -15.92 4.06 -4.33
CA TRP A 117 -16.30 4.49 -2.99
C TRP A 117 -17.41 5.54 -3.02
N ASN A 118 -18.42 5.39 -2.17
CA ASN A 118 -19.58 6.30 -2.11
C ASN A 118 -20.21 6.58 -3.47
N THR A 119 -20.39 5.55 -4.31
CA THR A 119 -20.91 5.61 -5.69
C THR A 119 -20.03 6.38 -6.69
N GLN A 120 -18.85 6.83 -6.28
CA GLN A 120 -17.85 7.43 -7.16
C GLN A 120 -16.81 6.39 -7.56
N THR A 121 -16.34 6.49 -8.79
CA THR A 121 -15.27 5.65 -9.34
C THR A 121 -14.09 6.55 -9.67
N ASN A 122 -12.94 6.27 -9.06
CA ASN A 122 -11.71 7.03 -9.25
C ASN A 122 -10.65 6.11 -9.86
N ALA A 123 -10.06 6.53 -10.98
CA ALA A 123 -9.04 5.74 -11.65
C ALA A 123 -7.77 5.64 -10.80
N LEU A 124 -7.19 4.45 -10.75
CA LEU A 124 -5.90 4.15 -10.16
C LEU A 124 -4.91 3.81 -11.27
N GLY A 125 -3.67 4.27 -11.11
CA GLY A 125 -2.57 3.98 -12.02
C GLY A 125 -1.25 3.78 -11.29
N ASN A 126 -0.14 3.81 -12.04
CA ASN A 126 1.21 3.63 -11.53
C ASN A 126 1.59 4.59 -10.40
N ASP A 127 0.98 5.77 -10.36
CA ASP A 127 1.26 6.76 -9.31
C ASP A 127 0.65 6.36 -7.96
N ASN A 128 -0.31 5.43 -7.94
CA ASN A 128 -1.02 5.03 -6.73
C ASN A 128 -0.54 3.70 -6.15
N ILE A 129 0.21 2.89 -6.91
CA ILE A 129 0.71 1.59 -6.47
C ILE A 129 2.14 1.71 -5.92
N LEU A 130 2.42 1.02 -4.81
CA LEU A 130 3.74 0.95 -4.18
C LEU A 130 4.44 -0.38 -4.49
#